data_AF-A0A8X6JFQ9-F1
#
_entry.id   AF-A0A8X6JFQ9-F1
#
_cell.length_a   1.000
_cell.length_b   1.000
_cell.length_c   1.000
_cell.angle_alpha   90.00
_cell.angle_beta   90.00
_cell.angle_gamma   90.00
#
_symmetry.space_group_name_H-M   'P 1'
#
loop_
_entity.id
_entity.type
_entity.pdbx_description
1 polymer ?
#
loop_
_entity_poly.entity_id
_entity_poly.type
_entity_poly.pdbx_seq_one_letter_code
_entity_poly.pdbx_strand_id
1 'polypeptide(L)'
;MRVLCTIFVVCLIVAAVNAGDCPDKSCPDGQSCVRVLGSNYCVKDAKQGRACSDQPGSNGVYDMVPPCASGLTCDTSKTIPTCK
;
A
#
# COMPACT_ATOMS: atom_id res chain seq x y z
N MET A 1 35.28 -24.90 -18.63
CA MET A 1 34.03 -24.41 -19.25
C MET A 1 33.21 -23.80 -18.13
N ARG A 2 33.20 -22.47 -18.03
CA ARG A 2 32.11 -21.59 -18.50
C ARG A 2 30.83 -21.78 -17.67
N VAL A 3 30.56 -20.81 -16.80
CA VAL A 3 29.45 -19.83 -16.90
C VAL A 3 28.41 -20.17 -15.83
N LEU A 4 28.44 -19.47 -14.68
CA LEU A 4 27.57 -18.32 -14.42
C LEU A 4 26.11 -18.60 -14.81
N CYS A 5 25.28 -19.14 -13.92
CA CYS A 5 23.80 -18.91 -13.97
C CYS A 5 22.97 -19.57 -12.85
N THR A 6 23.52 -20.07 -11.75
CA THR A 6 22.68 -20.61 -10.65
C THR A 6 22.14 -19.53 -9.70
N ILE A 7 22.22 -18.24 -10.08
CA ILE A 7 21.62 -17.10 -9.35
C ILE A 7 20.27 -16.69 -9.96
N PHE A 8 19.81 -17.33 -11.04
CA PHE A 8 18.58 -16.92 -11.75
C PHE A 8 17.30 -17.67 -11.34
N VAL A 9 17.35 -18.49 -10.29
CA VAL A 9 16.19 -19.25 -9.78
C VAL A 9 15.61 -18.60 -8.51
N VAL A 10 15.63 -17.26 -8.43
CA VAL A 10 15.05 -16.49 -7.31
C VAL A 10 14.15 -15.34 -7.81
N CYS A 11 13.64 -15.41 -9.04
CA CYS A 11 12.76 -14.35 -9.60
C CYS A 11 11.35 -14.85 -10.01
N LEU A 12 11.01 -16.10 -9.72
CA LEU A 12 9.66 -16.66 -9.93
C LEU A 12 8.94 -16.91 -8.60
N ILE A 13 9.22 -16.06 -7.60
CA ILE A 13 8.38 -16.01 -6.41
C ILE A 13 7.13 -15.23 -6.82
N VAL A 14 6.18 -16.00 -7.35
CA VAL A 14 4.75 -15.79 -7.39
C VAL A 14 4.38 -14.51 -6.65
N ALA A 15 3.99 -13.48 -7.42
CA ALA A 15 3.26 -12.34 -6.94
C ALA A 15 1.94 -12.85 -6.35
N ALA A 16 2.01 -13.34 -5.12
CA ALA A 16 0.86 -13.69 -4.33
C ALA A 16 0.09 -12.39 -4.20
N VAL A 17 -1.03 -12.32 -4.91
CA VAL A 17 -2.19 -11.52 -4.52
C VAL A 17 -2.57 -12.00 -3.12
N ASN A 18 -1.84 -11.52 -2.12
CA ASN A 18 -2.15 -11.74 -0.73
C ASN A 18 -3.38 -10.87 -0.42
N ALA A 19 -4.55 -11.43 -0.67
CA ALA A 19 -5.76 -11.16 0.11
C ALA A 19 -5.57 -11.72 1.53
N GLY A 20 -4.45 -11.39 2.17
CA GLY A 20 -4.22 -11.66 3.57
C GLY A 20 -4.75 -10.46 4.32
N ASP A 21 -5.63 -10.68 5.30
CA ASP A 21 -5.90 -9.75 6.39
C ASP A 21 -4.58 -9.09 6.77
N CYS A 22 -4.35 -7.86 6.32
CA CYS A 22 -3.11 -7.18 6.62
C CYS A 22 -3.17 -6.76 8.09
N PRO A 23 -2.37 -7.35 9.00
CA PRO A 23 -2.05 -6.63 10.21
C PRO A 23 -1.21 -5.42 9.80
N ASP A 24 -1.31 -4.37 10.60
CA ASP A 24 -0.84 -3.00 10.41
C ASP A 24 0.42 -2.70 9.57
N LYS A 25 1.35 -3.65 9.46
CA LYS A 25 2.66 -3.49 8.78
C LYS A 25 3.08 -4.64 7.88
N SER A 26 2.15 -5.39 7.29
CA SER A 26 2.49 -6.49 6.38
C SER A 26 2.44 -6.13 4.90
N CYS A 27 2.07 -4.89 4.56
CA CYS A 27 2.00 -4.49 3.15
C CYS A 27 3.40 -4.22 2.57
N PRO A 28 3.63 -4.54 1.28
CA PRO A 28 4.88 -4.22 0.61
C PRO A 28 5.13 -2.72 0.57
N ASP A 29 6.39 -2.33 0.34
CA ASP A 29 6.76 -0.91 0.22
C ASP A 29 5.90 -0.19 -0.85
N GLY A 30 5.43 1.02 -0.53
CA GLY A 30 4.49 1.78 -1.35
C GLY A 30 3.03 1.27 -1.34
N GLN A 31 2.68 0.43 -0.36
CA GLN A 31 1.32 -0.03 -0.13
C GLN A 31 0.94 0.09 1.34
N SER A 32 -0.33 0.40 1.57
CA SER A 32 -0.90 0.56 2.89
C SER A 32 -2.12 -0.33 3.07
N CYS A 33 -2.35 -0.77 4.29
CA CYS A 33 -3.51 -1.57 4.64
C CYS A 33 -4.75 -0.69 4.72
N VAL A 34 -5.75 -0.99 3.89
CA VAL A 34 -7.04 -0.28 3.85
C VAL A 34 -8.18 -1.25 4.11
N ARG A 35 -9.11 -0.87 4.98
CA ARG A 35 -10.35 -1.58 5.24
C ARG A 35 -11.44 -1.14 4.26
N VAL A 36 -11.96 -2.09 3.50
CA VAL A 36 -13.05 -1.90 2.54
C VAL A 36 -14.15 -2.91 2.85
N LEU A 37 -15.34 -2.43 3.20
CA LEU A 37 -16.52 -3.27 3.49
C LEU A 37 -16.29 -4.35 4.57
N GLY A 38 -15.47 -4.04 5.58
CA GLY A 38 -15.17 -4.95 6.69
C GLY A 38 -13.99 -5.90 6.46
N SER A 39 -13.40 -5.89 5.26
CA SER A 39 -12.21 -6.69 4.93
C SER A 39 -10.99 -5.79 4.74
N ASN A 40 -9.81 -6.30 5.10
CA ASN A 40 -8.56 -5.55 5.02
C ASN A 40 -7.78 -5.92 3.75
N TYR A 41 -7.28 -4.93 3.02
CA TYR A 41 -6.55 -5.10 1.77
C TYR A 41 -5.30 -4.22 1.75
N CYS A 42 -4.16 -4.78 1.32
CA CYS A 42 -3.04 -3.95 0.91
C CYS A 42 -3.34 -3.29 -0.42
N VAL A 43 -3.38 -1.96 -0.43
CA VAL A 43 -3.59 -1.16 -1.64
C VAL A 43 -2.42 -0.22 -1.83
N LYS A 44 -2.16 0.16 -3.08
CA LYS A 44 -1.09 1.13 -3.39
C LYS A 44 -1.40 2.48 -2.77
N ASP A 45 -0.37 3.14 -2.26
CA ASP A 45 -0.49 4.48 -1.71
C ASP A 45 -1.04 5.46 -2.76
N ALA A 46 -1.79 6.46 -2.29
CA ALA A 46 -2.44 7.44 -3.13
C ALA A 46 -1.41 8.33 -3.84
N LYS A 47 -1.54 8.40 -5.17
CA LYS A 47 -0.72 9.29 -6.01
C LYS A 47 -1.22 10.73 -5.95
N GLN A 48 -0.41 11.66 -6.45
CA GLN A 48 -0.78 13.08 -6.55
C GLN A 48 -2.16 13.25 -7.22
N GLY A 49 -3.00 14.08 -6.62
CA GLY A 49 -4.38 14.35 -7.04
C GLY A 49 -5.40 13.26 -6.69
N ARG A 50 -5.00 12.13 -6.08
CA ARG A 50 -5.92 11.09 -5.60
C ARG A 50 -6.37 11.36 -4.17
N ALA A 51 -7.53 10.83 -3.82
CA ALA A 51 -8.06 10.88 -2.47
C ALA A 51 -7.12 10.15 -1.49
N CYS A 52 -6.98 10.69 -0.29
CA CYS A 52 -6.09 10.15 0.74
C CYS A 52 -6.67 10.28 2.14
N SER A 53 -6.13 9.52 3.08
CA SER A 53 -6.30 9.75 4.52
C SER A 53 -4.94 10.01 5.15
N ASP A 54 -4.84 11.05 5.98
CA ASP A 54 -3.60 11.39 6.69
C ASP A 54 -3.42 10.58 7.99
N GLN A 55 -4.52 10.08 8.54
CA GLN A 55 -4.52 9.26 9.74
C GLN A 55 -5.00 7.84 9.44
N PRO A 56 -4.29 6.81 9.92
CA PRO A 56 -4.85 5.48 10.00
C PRO A 56 -5.83 5.37 11.18
N GLY A 57 -6.69 4.36 11.15
CA GLY A 57 -7.60 4.04 12.25
C GLY A 57 -6.87 3.48 13.49
N SER A 58 -7.62 3.13 14.54
CA SER A 58 -7.06 2.71 15.85
C SER A 58 -6.22 1.42 15.82
N ASN A 59 -6.35 0.63 14.77
CA ASN A 59 -5.57 -0.59 14.50
C ASN A 59 -4.46 -0.35 13.45
N GLY A 60 -4.24 0.93 13.12
CA GLY A 60 -3.36 1.48 12.09
C GLY A 60 -3.76 1.12 10.63
N VAL A 61 -4.96 0.55 10.44
CA VAL A 61 -5.57 0.31 9.14
C VAL A 61 -6.33 1.56 8.70
N TYR A 62 -6.14 1.97 7.45
CA TYR A 62 -6.84 3.11 6.87
C TYR A 62 -8.27 2.73 6.45
N ASP A 63 -9.25 3.60 6.65
CA ASP A 63 -10.64 3.33 6.23
C ASP A 63 -10.90 3.87 4.82
N MET A 64 -11.33 3.00 3.90
CA MET A 64 -11.68 3.26 2.49
C MET A 64 -10.58 3.79 1.56
N VAL A 65 -9.67 4.65 2.02
CA VAL A 65 -8.62 5.29 1.20
C VAL A 65 -7.24 5.18 1.86
N PRO A 66 -6.18 4.90 1.09
CA PRO A 66 -4.81 4.82 1.61
C PRO A 66 -4.22 6.22 1.91
N PRO A 67 -3.07 6.28 2.60
CA PRO A 67 -2.29 7.50 2.70
C PRO A 67 -1.64 7.85 1.38
N CYS A 68 -1.02 9.03 1.33
CA CYS A 68 -0.25 9.46 0.17
C CYS A 68 1.06 8.68 0.03
N ALA A 69 1.47 8.45 -1.22
CA ALA A 69 2.77 7.87 -1.52
C ALA A 69 3.90 8.73 -0.95
N SER A 70 5.01 8.09 -0.59
CA SER A 70 6.20 8.76 -0.03
C SER A 70 6.59 10.01 -0.82
N GLY A 71 6.72 11.12 -0.10
CA GLY A 71 7.07 12.43 -0.67
C GLY A 71 5.88 13.31 -1.06
N LEU A 72 4.64 12.81 -0.93
CA LEU A 72 3.41 13.58 -1.12
C LEU A 72 2.73 13.84 0.23
N THR A 73 2.00 14.95 0.32
CA THR A 73 1.26 15.34 1.53
C THR A 73 -0.23 15.25 1.29
N CYS A 74 -0.98 14.68 2.24
CA CYS A 74 -2.43 14.67 2.16
C CYS A 74 -2.98 16.06 2.51
N ASP A 75 -3.61 16.73 1.54
CA ASP A 75 -4.24 18.04 1.72
C ASP A 75 -5.65 17.87 2.26
N THR A 76 -5.80 17.91 3.59
CA THR A 76 -7.07 17.78 4.31
C THR A 76 -7.87 19.09 4.36
N SER A 77 -7.34 20.17 3.78
CA SER A 77 -8.02 21.48 3.70
C SER A 77 -9.23 21.47 2.77
N LYS A 78 -9.36 20.44 1.92
CA LYS A 78 -10.44 20.30 0.94
C LYS A 78 -11.54 19.39 1.49
N THR A 79 -12.76 19.58 0.98
CA THR A 79 -13.91 18.70 1.24
C THR A 79 -13.60 17.23 0.94
N ILE A 80 -12.78 16.98 -0.08
CA ILE A 80 -12.23 15.66 -0.38
C ILE A 80 -10.71 15.76 -0.21
N PRO A 81 -10.11 15.14 0.82
CA PRO A 81 -8.68 15.19 1.04
C PRO A 81 -7.94 14.54 -0.13
N THR A 82 -6.90 15.21 -0.66
CA THR A 82 -6.14 14.72 -1.83
C THR A 82 -4.63 14.88 -1.67
N CYS A 83 -3.84 13.99 -2.27
CA CYS A 83 -2.38 14.10 -2.25
C CYS A 83 -1.88 15.26 -3.11
N LYS A 84 -0.97 16.07 -2.57
CA LYS A 84 -0.25 17.13 -3.29
C LYS A 84 1.25 17.03 -3.11
#